data_AF-A0A937L3J5-F1
#
_entry.id   AF-A0A937L3J5-F1
#
_cell.length_a   1.000
_cell.length_b   1.000
_cell.length_c   1.000
_cell.angle_alpha   90.00
_cell.angle_beta   90.00
_cell.angle_gamma   90.00
#
_symmetry.space_group_name_H-M   'P 1'
#
loop_
_entity.id
_entity.type
_entity.pdbx_description
1 polymer ?
#
loop_
_entity_poly.entity_id
_entity_poly.type
_entity_poly.pdbx_seq_one_letter_code
_entity_poly.pdbx_strand_id
1 'polypeptide(L)'
;MSDKIKVAKSLVVLHGDEMAQVAFTEILARFVTLPLDINLVEIDLSAPKRFTSNGRVIHDAIAALKQHGIGIKNAGMTVNRAQLDELLAKYPDVNESSLDPLATKSPNGAIRKGISGNITREDIEFRNLKSVRPDWIDRDIEVDTMDTGGLDFSYSELSNATGVAKVVFVGSSGDPVELHRRALNKGDPWMLATNRLEDVEAWAHRFFQRALDENRDIYLGLKDTVVSGYDGVMRTAIEAIYDRDYKDKVAAAGLSYHYELIDAQAARIVSNPPERALWGIPDNVSGMKIFKLVQQLKRYGLPERKAHVSISRMSAGGGDQYGSYNLPAPETGVIKVIVDGEEKHARHVESGDPILFMSNDREAIKDWVSQVFKDAALNKKEVYFGLKREFVNYDEVYSSIILEIRKELAALDTPPPSFMIMRPSRQLSKMICDPPRWGLYPAQNLDGDIFSDISAALGGSLATASSVIISKDGTKLFEAPHGTAHDLYLRYLETDGREANFNSSALIFAVASALEELAVREDNAALNDYASRLKAALIETVAQGTITGDLKGKTTAPENERIVDMHGFLDAIAENLTRD
;
A
#
# COMPACT_ATOMS: atom_id res chain seq x y z
N MET A 1 36.10 -23.08 16.32
CA MET A 1 34.83 -22.50 16.82
C MET A 1 34.39 -21.54 15.73
N SER A 2 33.14 -21.59 15.25
CA SER A 2 32.75 -20.68 14.16
C SER A 2 32.73 -19.24 14.68
N ASP A 3 33.45 -18.34 14.01
CA ASP A 3 33.51 -16.89 14.27
C ASP A 3 32.20 -16.18 13.85
N LYS A 4 31.04 -16.73 14.27
CA LYS A 4 29.74 -16.12 14.01
C LYS A 4 29.54 -14.89 14.89
N ILE A 5 28.92 -13.86 14.32
CA ILE A 5 28.54 -12.66 15.06
C ILE A 5 27.44 -13.03 16.06
N LYS A 6 27.66 -12.74 17.35
CA LYS A 6 26.68 -13.00 18.39
C LYS A 6 25.58 -11.94 18.35
N VAL A 7 24.33 -12.38 18.38
CA VAL A 7 23.15 -11.50 18.44
C VAL A 7 22.32 -11.90 19.66
N ALA A 8 22.06 -10.95 20.57
CA ALA A 8 21.47 -11.26 21.87
C ALA A 8 19.94 -11.34 21.83
N LYS A 9 19.28 -10.44 21.08
CA LYS A 9 17.83 -10.42 20.93
C LYS A 9 17.41 -11.33 19.78
N SER A 10 16.19 -11.82 19.89
CA SER A 10 15.61 -12.69 18.87
C SER A 10 15.05 -11.87 17.70
N LEU A 11 15.12 -12.45 16.51
CA LEU A 11 14.46 -11.92 15.32
C LEU A 11 13.20 -12.74 15.03
N VAL A 12 12.04 -12.09 14.93
CA VAL A 12 10.81 -12.76 14.49
C VAL A 12 10.87 -12.93 12.97
N VAL A 13 10.67 -14.15 12.49
CA VAL A 13 10.69 -14.48 11.06
C VAL A 13 9.30 -14.97 10.68
N LEU A 14 8.61 -14.18 9.87
CA LEU A 14 7.27 -14.50 9.37
C LEU A 14 7.37 -15.05 7.96
N HIS A 15 7.26 -16.38 7.85
CA HIS A 15 7.28 -17.08 6.57
C HIS A 15 5.99 -16.86 5.80
N GLY A 16 6.06 -17.03 4.48
CA GLY A 16 4.97 -16.77 3.56
C GLY A 16 4.83 -17.89 2.55
N ASP A 17 4.56 -17.53 1.30
CA ASP A 17 4.16 -18.48 0.27
C ASP A 17 5.04 -18.40 -1.00
N GLU A 18 5.01 -19.48 -1.79
CA GLU A 18 5.48 -19.57 -3.19
C GLU A 18 6.94 -19.15 -3.43
N MET A 19 7.24 -18.53 -4.58
CA MET A 19 8.61 -18.23 -5.01
C MET A 19 9.30 -17.27 -4.04
N ALA A 20 8.55 -16.33 -3.48
CA ALA A 20 9.06 -15.44 -2.45
C ALA A 20 9.54 -16.22 -1.21
N GLN A 21 8.85 -17.31 -0.82
CA GLN A 21 9.27 -18.18 0.29
C GLN A 21 10.52 -19.00 -0.04
N VAL A 22 10.64 -19.52 -1.27
CA VAL A 22 11.86 -20.20 -1.72
C VAL A 22 13.06 -19.25 -1.60
N ALA A 23 12.93 -18.03 -2.10
CA ALA A 23 13.96 -17.00 -1.98
C ALA A 23 14.27 -16.66 -0.52
N PHE A 24 13.23 -16.48 0.31
CA PHE A 24 13.39 -16.11 1.70
C PHE A 24 14.16 -17.17 2.51
N THR A 25 13.88 -18.45 2.29
CA THR A 25 14.64 -19.55 2.92
C THR A 25 16.12 -19.50 2.55
N GLU A 26 16.46 -19.31 1.27
CA GLU A 26 17.86 -19.18 0.81
C GLU A 26 18.56 -17.96 1.40
N ILE A 27 17.88 -16.82 1.45
CA ILE A 27 18.41 -15.57 2.01
C ILE A 27 18.71 -15.74 3.51
N LEU A 28 17.78 -16.32 4.27
CA LEU A 28 17.98 -16.58 5.70
C LEU A 28 19.15 -17.55 5.93
N ALA A 29 19.24 -18.61 5.13
CA ALA A 29 20.33 -19.58 5.23
C ALA A 29 21.70 -18.92 5.01
N ARG A 30 21.84 -18.14 3.94
CA ARG A 30 23.13 -17.55 3.51
C ARG A 30 23.53 -16.32 4.31
N PHE A 31 22.59 -15.43 4.60
CA PHE A 31 22.87 -14.11 5.14
C PHE A 31 22.46 -13.91 6.60
N VAL A 32 21.81 -14.90 7.22
CA VAL A 32 21.43 -14.84 8.65
C VAL A 32 22.03 -16.01 9.41
N THR A 33 21.61 -17.24 9.15
CA THR A 33 22.01 -18.39 9.99
C THR A 33 23.46 -18.84 9.78
N LEU A 34 24.01 -18.65 8.58
CA LEU A 34 25.42 -18.94 8.30
C LEU A 34 26.37 -17.99 9.05
N PRO A 35 26.26 -16.64 8.95
CA PRO A 35 27.19 -15.71 9.60
C PRO A 35 26.84 -15.36 11.05
N LEU A 36 25.60 -15.56 11.50
CA LEU A 36 25.14 -15.10 12.81
C LEU A 36 24.81 -16.26 13.76
N ASP A 37 25.13 -16.05 15.04
CA ASP A 37 24.57 -16.83 16.15
C ASP A 37 23.41 -16.01 16.72
N ILE A 38 22.21 -16.26 16.18
CA ILE A 38 20.98 -15.51 16.43
C ILE A 38 19.83 -16.48 16.71
N ASN A 39 18.97 -16.13 17.68
CA ASN A 39 17.72 -16.85 17.91
C ASN A 39 16.63 -16.36 16.93
N LEU A 40 16.12 -17.25 16.08
CA LEU A 40 15.00 -16.95 15.19
C LEU A 40 13.69 -17.47 15.79
N VAL A 41 12.69 -16.60 15.88
CA VAL A 41 11.32 -16.96 16.27
C VAL A 41 10.51 -17.10 14.99
N GLU A 42 10.48 -18.32 14.46
CA GLU A 42 9.90 -18.65 13.16
C GLU A 42 8.41 -18.93 13.26
N ILE A 43 7.60 -18.26 12.43
CA ILE A 43 6.16 -18.43 12.37
C ILE A 43 5.74 -18.61 10.91
N ASP A 44 5.08 -19.72 10.65
CA ASP A 44 4.57 -20.10 9.33
C ASP A 44 3.21 -19.42 9.06
N LEU A 45 3.18 -18.43 8.16
CA LEU A 45 1.95 -17.79 7.70
C LEU A 45 1.49 -18.27 6.32
N SER A 46 2.00 -19.41 5.86
CA SER A 46 1.58 -19.99 4.60
C SER A 46 0.06 -20.22 4.57
N ALA A 47 -0.52 -20.23 3.37
CA ALA A 47 -1.94 -20.49 3.18
C ALA A 47 -2.41 -21.80 3.88
N PRO A 48 -1.71 -22.95 3.75
CA PRO A 48 -2.08 -24.16 4.48
C PRO A 48 -2.07 -24.00 6.00
N LYS A 49 -1.10 -23.25 6.54
CA LYS A 49 -1.01 -23.06 8.00
C LYS A 49 -2.08 -22.13 8.54
N ARG A 50 -2.39 -21.04 7.83
CA ARG A 50 -3.53 -20.16 8.17
C ARG A 50 -4.85 -20.92 8.08
N PHE A 51 -5.03 -21.72 7.04
CA PHE A 51 -6.20 -22.54 6.83
C PHE A 51 -6.42 -23.53 7.99
N THR A 52 -5.41 -24.35 8.31
CA THR A 52 -5.49 -25.38 9.36
C THR A 52 -5.56 -24.82 10.79
N SER A 53 -5.06 -23.61 11.02
CA SER A 53 -5.16 -22.91 12.31
C SER A 53 -6.40 -22.02 12.42
N ASN A 54 -7.25 -21.99 11.40
CA ASN A 54 -8.38 -21.07 11.27
C ASN A 54 -8.00 -19.61 11.57
N GLY A 55 -6.86 -19.16 11.03
CA GLY A 55 -6.33 -17.80 11.24
C GLY A 55 -5.60 -17.57 12.56
N ARG A 56 -5.60 -18.52 13.52
CA ARG A 56 -4.98 -18.33 14.85
C ARG A 56 -3.50 -17.96 14.77
N VAL A 57 -2.78 -18.52 13.81
CA VAL A 57 -1.34 -18.26 13.62
C VAL A 57 -1.01 -16.79 13.37
N ILE A 58 -1.96 -16.00 12.83
CA ILE A 58 -1.79 -14.55 12.65
C ILE A 58 -1.74 -13.83 14.00
N HIS A 59 -2.56 -14.25 14.96
CA HIS A 59 -2.53 -13.69 16.31
C HIS A 59 -1.22 -14.03 17.03
N ASP A 60 -0.72 -15.25 16.83
CA ASP A 60 0.56 -15.69 17.39
C ASP A 60 1.72 -14.87 16.80
N ALA A 61 1.67 -14.55 15.49
CA ALA A 61 2.62 -13.64 14.84
C ALA A 61 2.58 -12.23 15.43
N ILE A 62 1.39 -11.66 15.62
CA ILE A 62 1.25 -10.32 16.23
C ILE A 62 1.80 -10.31 17.66
N ALA A 63 1.52 -11.36 18.43
CA ALA A 63 2.03 -11.49 19.81
C ALA A 63 3.56 -11.58 19.84
N ALA A 64 4.16 -12.40 18.97
CA ALA A 64 5.61 -12.53 18.87
C ALA A 64 6.28 -11.20 18.45
N LEU A 65 5.70 -10.50 17.47
CA LEU A 65 6.21 -9.19 17.06
C LEU A 65 6.19 -8.19 18.21
N LYS A 66 5.10 -8.11 18.98
CA LYS A 66 5.01 -7.21 20.15
C LYS A 66 5.96 -7.62 21.27
N GLN A 67 6.18 -8.92 21.46
CA GLN A 67 7.07 -9.44 22.50
C GLN A 67 8.54 -9.15 22.20
N HIS A 68 8.97 -9.39 20.95
CA HIS A 68 10.39 -9.30 20.55
C HIS A 68 10.75 -7.96 19.92
N GLY A 69 9.76 -7.21 19.44
CA GLY A 69 9.87 -5.83 18.96
C GLY A 69 10.49 -5.66 17.57
N ILE A 70 11.08 -6.70 16.97
CA ILE A 70 11.63 -6.67 15.60
C ILE A 70 11.23 -7.95 14.88
N GLY A 71 10.70 -7.79 13.66
CA GLY A 71 10.49 -8.91 12.77
C GLY A 71 10.82 -8.59 11.32
N ILE A 72 11.00 -9.67 10.57
CA ILE A 72 11.01 -9.65 9.11
C ILE A 72 9.90 -10.53 8.60
N LYS A 73 9.30 -10.11 7.48
CA LYS A 73 8.17 -10.80 6.87
C LYS A 73 8.35 -10.97 5.37
N ASN A 74 7.97 -12.17 4.92
CA ASN A 74 7.79 -12.51 3.51
C ASN A 74 6.36 -12.22 2.99
N ALA A 75 6.17 -12.26 1.68
CA ALA A 75 4.86 -12.12 1.04
C ALA A 75 3.96 -13.33 1.33
N GLY A 76 2.68 -13.08 1.60
CA GLY A 76 1.66 -14.12 1.81
C GLY A 76 0.45 -13.94 0.89
N MET A 77 -0.07 -15.05 0.37
CA MET A 77 -1.12 -15.04 -0.65
C MET A 77 -2.54 -14.85 -0.07
N THR A 78 -3.47 -14.38 -0.90
CA THR A 78 -4.91 -14.60 -0.67
C THR A 78 -5.30 -15.87 -1.40
N VAL A 79 -6.00 -16.77 -0.71
CA VAL A 79 -6.45 -18.06 -1.26
C VAL A 79 -7.62 -17.80 -2.21
N ASN A 80 -7.45 -18.15 -3.49
CA ASN A 80 -8.53 -18.09 -4.48
C ASN A 80 -9.46 -19.32 -4.38
N ARG A 81 -10.56 -19.36 -5.15
CA ARG A 81 -11.54 -20.46 -5.06
C ARG A 81 -10.92 -21.83 -5.36
N ALA A 82 -10.12 -21.94 -6.41
CA ALA A 82 -9.47 -23.20 -6.79
C ALA A 82 -8.52 -23.71 -5.69
N GLN A 83 -7.70 -22.81 -5.14
CA GLN A 83 -6.80 -23.12 -4.03
C GLN A 83 -7.57 -23.48 -2.75
N LEU A 84 -8.71 -22.86 -2.50
CA LEU A 84 -9.58 -23.19 -1.38
C LEU A 84 -10.15 -24.61 -1.53
N ASP A 85 -10.64 -24.95 -2.72
CA ASP A 85 -11.17 -26.29 -3.01
C ASP A 85 -10.08 -27.37 -2.84
N GLU A 86 -8.85 -27.08 -3.27
CA GLU A 86 -7.68 -27.95 -3.03
C GLU A 86 -7.36 -28.11 -1.54
N LEU A 87 -7.40 -27.03 -0.76
CA LEU A 87 -7.18 -27.08 0.68
C LEU A 87 -8.27 -27.88 1.39
N LEU A 88 -9.53 -27.70 1.02
CA LEU A 88 -10.66 -28.47 1.57
C LEU A 88 -10.55 -29.95 1.22
N ALA A 89 -10.11 -30.28 0.00
CA ALA A 89 -9.86 -31.67 -0.38
C ALA A 89 -8.70 -32.30 0.42
N LYS A 90 -7.66 -31.52 0.71
CA LYS A 90 -6.50 -31.96 1.48
C LYS A 90 -6.77 -32.08 2.98
N TYR A 91 -7.70 -31.27 3.51
CA TYR A 91 -8.04 -31.18 4.93
C TYR A 91 -9.56 -31.34 5.12
N PRO A 92 -10.10 -32.57 4.95
CA PRO A 92 -11.54 -32.81 4.92
C PRO A 92 -12.26 -32.55 6.25
N ASP A 93 -11.51 -32.45 7.36
CA ASP A 93 -12.06 -32.14 8.69
C ASP A 93 -12.37 -30.64 8.86
N VAL A 94 -11.94 -29.79 7.94
CA VAL A 94 -12.19 -28.34 8.00
C VAL A 94 -13.49 -28.00 7.29
N ASN A 95 -14.42 -27.40 8.03
CA ASN A 95 -15.68 -26.92 7.46
C ASN A 95 -15.53 -25.49 6.93
N GLU A 96 -15.72 -25.30 5.62
CA GLU A 96 -15.68 -24.01 4.94
C GLU A 96 -16.56 -22.95 5.61
N SER A 97 -17.78 -23.31 6.04
CA SER A 97 -18.72 -22.35 6.64
C SER A 97 -18.29 -21.83 8.01
N SER A 98 -17.27 -22.45 8.61
CA SER A 98 -16.70 -22.07 9.92
C SER A 98 -15.35 -21.37 9.81
N LEU A 99 -14.85 -21.17 8.59
CA LEU A 99 -13.57 -20.52 8.35
C LEU A 99 -13.66 -19.03 8.69
N ASP A 100 -12.74 -18.59 9.55
CA ASP A 100 -12.49 -17.17 9.75
C ASP A 100 -11.90 -16.58 8.45
N PRO A 101 -12.27 -15.34 8.06
CA PRO A 101 -11.66 -14.66 6.93
C PRO A 101 -10.13 -14.62 6.96
N LEU A 102 -9.51 -14.63 8.16
CA LEU A 102 -8.06 -14.69 8.35
C LEU A 102 -7.42 -15.99 7.88
N ALA A 103 -8.21 -17.06 7.74
CA ALA A 103 -7.74 -18.34 7.23
C ALA A 103 -7.44 -18.31 5.72
N THR A 104 -8.12 -17.42 4.96
CA THR A 104 -8.05 -17.38 3.49
C THR A 104 -7.52 -16.05 2.94
N LYS A 105 -7.77 -14.92 3.62
CA LYS A 105 -7.27 -13.59 3.20
C LYS A 105 -5.81 -13.40 3.56
N SER A 106 -5.05 -12.68 2.72
CA SER A 106 -3.65 -12.32 2.98
C SER A 106 -3.44 -11.77 4.40
N PRO A 107 -2.38 -12.20 5.12
CA PRO A 107 -2.16 -11.83 6.51
C PRO A 107 -1.67 -10.37 6.68
N ASN A 108 -1.29 -9.70 5.58
CA ASN A 108 -0.67 -8.38 5.59
C ASN A 108 -1.49 -7.34 6.36
N GLY A 109 -2.77 -7.18 6.01
CA GLY A 109 -3.64 -6.19 6.64
C GLY A 109 -3.85 -6.46 8.14
N ALA A 110 -4.03 -7.73 8.50
CA ALA A 110 -4.25 -8.15 9.88
C ALA A 110 -3.02 -7.91 10.77
N ILE A 111 -1.82 -8.24 10.28
CA ILE A 111 -0.57 -8.04 11.04
C ILE A 111 -0.30 -6.54 11.24
N ARG A 112 -0.36 -5.75 10.15
CA ARG A 112 -0.13 -4.29 10.20
C ARG A 112 -1.08 -3.60 11.18
N LYS A 113 -2.37 -3.97 11.14
CA LYS A 113 -3.38 -3.50 12.10
C LYS A 113 -3.11 -4.01 13.51
N GLY A 114 -2.71 -5.28 13.66
CA GLY A 114 -2.47 -5.92 14.94
C GLY A 114 -1.33 -5.30 15.74
N ILE A 115 -0.27 -4.86 15.05
CA ILE A 115 0.84 -4.12 15.66
C ILE A 115 0.60 -2.61 15.69
N SER A 116 -0.49 -2.10 15.10
CA SER A 116 -0.81 -0.65 15.03
C SER A 116 0.32 0.20 14.43
N GLY A 117 0.92 -0.25 13.33
CA GLY A 117 2.07 0.43 12.74
C GLY A 117 1.76 1.23 11.47
N ASN A 118 2.54 2.28 11.25
CA ASN A 118 2.54 3.08 10.02
C ASN A 118 3.59 2.55 9.05
N ILE A 119 3.34 2.68 7.74
CA ILE A 119 4.19 2.08 6.72
C ILE A 119 5.10 3.17 6.15
N THR A 120 6.41 2.91 6.05
CA THR A 120 7.33 3.75 5.29
C THR A 120 7.92 2.94 4.15
N ARG A 121 7.87 3.49 2.93
CA ARG A 121 8.42 2.89 1.72
C ARG A 121 9.42 3.85 1.09
N GLU A 122 10.59 3.34 0.73
CA GLU A 122 11.69 4.12 0.13
C GLU A 122 12.37 3.31 -0.95
N ASP A 123 12.89 3.94 -1.99
CA ASP A 123 13.70 3.21 -2.97
C ASP A 123 15.00 2.70 -2.33
N ILE A 124 15.46 1.56 -2.81
CA ILE A 124 16.84 1.13 -2.61
C ILE A 124 17.73 1.98 -3.53
N GLU A 125 18.81 2.53 -2.99
CA GLU A 125 19.72 3.47 -3.68
C GLU A 125 20.64 2.79 -4.70
N PHE A 126 20.06 2.08 -5.68
CA PHE A 126 20.82 1.53 -6.79
C PHE A 126 21.42 2.64 -7.65
N ARG A 127 22.73 2.57 -7.90
CA ARG A 127 23.51 3.67 -8.51
C ARG A 127 23.43 3.71 -10.03
N ASN A 128 23.06 2.60 -10.65
CA ASN A 128 23.09 2.43 -12.10
C ASN A 128 21.73 2.03 -12.70
N LEU A 129 20.62 2.11 -11.96
CA LEU A 129 19.30 1.87 -12.55
C LEU A 129 18.75 3.15 -13.19
N LYS A 130 18.28 3.02 -14.42
CA LYS A 130 17.50 4.02 -15.16
C LYS A 130 16.07 3.51 -15.27
N SER A 131 15.13 4.39 -14.94
CA SER A 131 13.72 4.15 -15.26
C SER A 131 13.50 4.31 -16.76
N VAL A 132 12.87 3.30 -17.38
CA VAL A 132 12.37 3.44 -18.76
C VAL A 132 11.18 4.38 -18.69
N ARG A 133 11.31 5.55 -19.31
CA ARG A 133 10.27 6.59 -19.28
C ARG A 133 9.42 6.50 -20.53
N PRO A 134 8.09 6.36 -20.41
CA PRO A 134 7.22 6.56 -21.55
C PRO A 134 7.28 8.02 -22.01
N ASP A 135 7.31 8.24 -23.32
CA ASP A 135 7.15 9.58 -23.87
C ASP A 135 5.70 10.01 -23.66
N TRP A 136 5.49 11.10 -22.95
CA TRP A 136 4.17 11.58 -22.53
C TRP A 136 3.67 12.75 -23.33
N ILE A 137 4.57 13.46 -24.03
CA ILE A 137 4.19 14.62 -24.83
C ILE A 137 3.31 14.12 -25.97
N ASP A 138 2.18 14.79 -26.18
CA ASP A 138 1.16 14.45 -27.20
C ASP A 138 0.40 13.12 -27.01
N ARG A 139 0.60 12.38 -25.90
CA ARG A 139 -0.26 11.23 -25.58
C ARG A 139 -1.71 11.65 -25.46
N ASP A 140 -2.58 10.92 -26.14
CA ASP A 140 -4.01 11.20 -26.14
C ASP A 140 -4.71 10.44 -25.01
N ILE A 141 -4.35 10.78 -23.77
CA ILE A 141 -4.98 10.24 -22.57
C ILE A 141 -5.82 11.35 -21.92
N GLU A 142 -7.03 11.00 -21.51
CA GLU A 142 -7.90 11.83 -20.69
C GLU A 142 -8.36 11.06 -19.46
N VAL A 143 -8.64 11.78 -18.38
CA VAL A 143 -9.15 11.22 -17.12
C VAL A 143 -10.55 11.75 -16.89
N ASP A 144 -11.48 10.86 -16.59
CA ASP A 144 -12.88 11.13 -16.32
C ASP A 144 -13.23 10.71 -14.89
N THR A 145 -14.00 11.54 -14.20
CA THR A 145 -14.36 11.36 -12.80
C THR A 145 -15.75 11.96 -12.53
N MET A 146 -16.40 11.56 -11.44
CA MET A 146 -17.72 12.10 -11.13
C MET A 146 -17.62 13.57 -10.69
N ASP A 147 -18.54 14.41 -11.18
CA ASP A 147 -18.60 15.83 -10.80
C ASP A 147 -19.09 16.05 -9.35
N THR A 148 -19.92 15.14 -8.86
CA THR A 148 -20.56 15.17 -7.53
C THR A 148 -20.44 13.81 -6.85
N GLY A 149 -20.63 13.76 -5.54
CA GLY A 149 -20.45 12.54 -4.74
C GLY A 149 -19.02 12.38 -4.23
N GLY A 150 -18.59 11.15 -3.99
CA GLY A 150 -17.27 10.83 -3.45
C GLY A 150 -17.00 11.52 -2.10
N LEU A 151 -15.71 11.59 -1.75
CA LEU A 151 -15.28 12.18 -0.48
C LEU A 151 -15.41 13.71 -0.44
N ASP A 152 -15.40 14.39 -1.60
CA ASP A 152 -15.49 15.86 -1.65
C ASP A 152 -16.86 16.42 -1.25
N PHE A 153 -17.94 15.67 -1.48
CA PHE A 153 -19.30 16.06 -1.13
C PHE A 153 -19.82 15.32 0.11
N SER A 154 -18.91 14.74 0.88
CA SER A 154 -19.20 14.00 2.10
C SER A 154 -19.26 14.92 3.31
N TYR A 155 -19.99 14.51 4.34
CA TYR A 155 -20.07 15.25 5.59
C TYR A 155 -18.96 14.79 6.54
N SER A 156 -18.21 15.73 7.12
CA SER A 156 -17.18 15.43 8.12
C SER A 156 -17.13 16.47 9.24
N GLU A 157 -16.79 16.01 10.44
CA GLU A 157 -16.66 16.85 11.64
C GLU A 157 -15.56 16.26 12.56
N LEU A 158 -15.06 17.08 13.48
CA LEU A 158 -14.27 16.62 14.62
C LEU A 158 -15.21 16.30 15.79
N SER A 159 -14.96 15.20 16.50
CA SER A 159 -15.78 14.85 17.67
C SER A 159 -15.60 15.87 18.79
N ASN A 160 -16.70 16.47 19.26
CA ASN A 160 -16.65 17.46 20.36
C ASN A 160 -16.58 16.82 21.76
N ALA A 161 -16.84 15.51 21.85
CA ALA A 161 -16.84 14.73 23.09
C ALA A 161 -16.21 13.34 22.87
N THR A 162 -15.80 12.71 23.96
CA THR A 162 -15.42 11.30 23.97
C THR A 162 -16.68 10.46 24.19
N GLY A 163 -16.97 9.53 23.27
CA GLY A 163 -18.21 8.76 23.30
C GLY A 163 -18.27 7.70 22.21
N VAL A 164 -19.49 7.35 21.81
CA VAL A 164 -19.74 6.36 20.76
C VAL A 164 -20.41 7.06 19.58
N ALA A 165 -19.82 6.91 18.40
CA ALA A 165 -20.46 7.18 17.12
C ALA A 165 -21.24 5.94 16.67
N LYS A 166 -22.50 6.15 16.32
CA LYS A 166 -23.38 5.13 15.75
C LYS A 166 -23.80 5.55 14.36
N VAL A 167 -23.64 4.63 13.41
CA VAL A 167 -24.26 4.74 12.09
C VAL A 167 -25.59 4.01 12.19
N VAL A 168 -26.68 4.75 12.03
CA VAL A 168 -28.04 4.26 12.22
C VAL A 168 -28.81 4.42 10.92
N PHE A 169 -29.48 3.37 10.48
CA PHE A 169 -30.35 3.39 9.31
C PHE A 169 -31.81 3.38 9.74
N VAL A 170 -32.61 4.24 9.14
CA VAL A 170 -34.06 4.30 9.34
C VAL A 170 -34.72 4.01 8.01
N GLY A 171 -35.26 2.80 7.89
CA GLY A 171 -35.88 2.29 6.67
C GLY A 171 -37.39 2.48 6.63
N SER A 172 -38.04 1.66 5.81
CA SER A 172 -39.48 1.75 5.54
C SER A 172 -40.34 1.40 6.77
N SER A 173 -39.83 0.56 7.67
CA SER A 173 -40.47 0.23 8.95
C SER A 173 -40.56 1.43 9.91
N GLY A 174 -39.71 2.44 9.72
CA GLY A 174 -39.55 3.57 10.64
C GLY A 174 -38.72 3.26 11.90
N ASP A 175 -38.43 1.98 12.18
CA ASP A 175 -37.63 1.58 13.33
C ASP A 175 -36.12 1.75 13.03
N PRO A 176 -35.37 2.52 13.84
CA PRO A 176 -33.95 2.72 13.62
C PRO A 176 -33.13 1.44 13.89
N VAL A 177 -32.26 1.07 12.95
CA VAL A 177 -31.33 -0.06 13.05
C VAL A 177 -29.89 0.46 13.15
N GLU A 178 -29.16 0.03 14.18
CA GLU A 178 -27.73 0.33 14.31
C GLU A 178 -26.93 -0.54 13.34
N LEU A 179 -26.36 0.08 12.30
CA LEU A 179 -25.54 -0.60 11.29
C LEU A 179 -24.07 -0.72 11.71
N HIS A 180 -23.56 0.30 12.40
CA HIS A 180 -22.18 0.33 12.86
C HIS A 180 -22.06 1.12 14.16
N ARG A 181 -21.07 0.74 14.97
CA ARG A 181 -20.69 1.47 16.18
C ARG A 181 -19.19 1.57 16.29
N ARG A 182 -18.71 2.74 16.71
CA ARG A 182 -17.29 3.01 16.93
C ARG A 182 -17.11 3.96 18.11
N ALA A 183 -16.10 3.70 18.93
CA ALA A 183 -15.68 4.66 19.95
C ALA A 183 -14.93 5.82 19.29
N LEU A 184 -15.24 7.05 19.68
CA LEU A 184 -14.52 8.25 19.28
C LEU A 184 -14.03 8.99 20.53
N ASN A 185 -12.81 9.50 20.46
CA ASN A 185 -12.28 10.45 21.41
C ASN A 185 -12.60 11.88 20.98
N LYS A 186 -12.64 12.80 21.94
CA LYS A 186 -12.72 14.23 21.63
C LYS A 186 -11.56 14.63 20.71
N GLY A 187 -11.89 15.24 19.58
CA GLY A 187 -10.95 15.69 18.56
C GLY A 187 -10.68 14.67 17.45
N ASP A 188 -11.22 13.46 17.54
CA ASP A 188 -11.14 12.47 16.45
C ASP A 188 -11.94 12.97 15.24
N PRO A 189 -11.38 12.94 14.02
CA PRO A 189 -12.14 13.19 12.80
C PRO A 189 -13.04 12.00 12.46
N TRP A 190 -14.24 12.31 11.96
CA TRP A 190 -15.12 11.32 11.34
C TRP A 190 -15.77 11.86 10.07
N MET A 191 -16.16 10.97 9.17
CA MET A 191 -16.82 11.31 7.90
C MET A 191 -17.86 10.26 7.54
N LEU A 192 -18.98 10.72 6.98
CA LEU A 192 -19.99 9.90 6.32
C LEU A 192 -20.06 10.28 4.83
N ALA A 193 -19.71 9.32 3.98
CA ALA A 193 -19.73 9.42 2.54
C ALA A 193 -20.77 8.46 1.95
N THR A 194 -21.53 8.91 0.96
CA THR A 194 -22.42 8.08 0.15
C THR A 194 -22.39 8.54 -1.30
N ASN A 195 -22.64 7.62 -2.23
CA ASN A 195 -22.99 7.96 -3.61
C ASN A 195 -24.38 7.45 -3.91
N ARG A 196 -25.11 8.18 -4.76
CA ARG A 196 -26.34 7.66 -5.35
C ARG A 196 -25.96 6.77 -6.52
N LEU A 197 -26.47 5.54 -6.56
CA LEU A 197 -26.22 4.64 -7.68
C LEU A 197 -26.68 5.24 -9.01
N GLU A 198 -27.80 5.96 -9.03
CA GLU A 198 -28.28 6.69 -10.21
C GLU A 198 -27.20 7.62 -10.79
N ASP A 199 -26.47 8.35 -9.94
CA ASP A 199 -25.42 9.28 -10.39
C ASP A 199 -24.19 8.51 -10.92
N VAL A 200 -23.86 7.36 -10.31
CA VAL A 200 -22.79 6.46 -10.75
C VAL A 200 -23.13 5.85 -12.11
N GLU A 201 -24.36 5.37 -12.28
CA GLU A 201 -24.87 4.81 -13.53
C GLU A 201 -24.92 5.86 -14.65
N ALA A 202 -25.42 7.06 -14.32
CA ALA A 202 -25.43 8.18 -15.25
C ALA A 202 -24.01 8.58 -15.68
N TRP A 203 -23.05 8.57 -14.74
CA TRP A 203 -21.64 8.78 -15.09
C TRP A 203 -21.09 7.66 -15.98
N ALA A 204 -21.37 6.39 -15.67
CA ALA A 204 -20.93 5.24 -16.48
C ALA A 204 -21.41 5.34 -17.92
N HIS A 205 -22.68 5.69 -18.14
CA HIS A 205 -23.23 5.93 -19.49
C HIS A 205 -22.48 7.05 -20.21
N ARG A 206 -22.24 8.19 -19.56
CA ARG A 206 -21.47 9.30 -20.15
C ARG A 206 -20.03 8.88 -20.46
N PHE A 207 -19.38 8.18 -19.54
CA PHE A 207 -18.01 7.71 -19.67
C PHE A 207 -17.82 6.76 -20.85
N PHE A 208 -18.64 5.71 -20.96
CA PHE A 208 -18.54 4.76 -22.07
C PHE A 208 -18.96 5.37 -23.41
N GLN A 209 -20.00 6.22 -23.42
CA GLN A 209 -20.41 6.92 -24.63
C GLN A 209 -19.30 7.85 -25.12
N ARG A 210 -18.68 8.61 -24.22
CA ARG A 210 -17.54 9.48 -24.53
C ARG A 210 -16.37 8.68 -25.10
N ALA A 211 -16.05 7.52 -24.52
CA ALA A 211 -14.98 6.67 -25.05
C ALA A 211 -15.25 6.21 -26.49
N LEU A 212 -16.50 5.87 -26.82
CA LEU A 212 -16.91 5.54 -28.19
C LEU A 212 -16.84 6.75 -29.13
N ASP A 213 -17.41 7.87 -28.72
CA ASP A 213 -17.46 9.11 -29.52
C ASP A 213 -16.06 9.64 -29.81
N GLU A 214 -15.17 9.54 -28.82
CA GLU A 214 -13.77 9.94 -28.93
C GLU A 214 -12.87 8.79 -29.40
N ASN A 215 -13.39 7.60 -29.71
CA ASN A 215 -12.62 6.44 -30.15
C ASN A 215 -11.38 6.15 -29.28
N ARG A 216 -11.57 5.97 -27.97
CA ARG A 216 -10.50 5.74 -26.98
C ARG A 216 -10.68 4.39 -26.29
N ASP A 217 -9.58 3.67 -26.06
CA ASP A 217 -9.61 2.51 -25.16
C ASP A 217 -9.99 2.93 -23.75
N ILE A 218 -10.69 2.04 -23.05
CA ILE A 218 -11.34 2.34 -21.78
C ILE A 218 -10.57 1.68 -20.64
N TYR A 219 -10.19 2.48 -19.64
CA TYR A 219 -9.55 1.99 -18.42
C TYR A 219 -10.36 2.43 -17.21
N LEU A 220 -10.90 1.50 -16.43
CA LEU A 220 -11.66 1.78 -15.22
C LEU A 220 -10.83 1.42 -13.98
N GLY A 221 -10.70 2.36 -13.03
CA GLY A 221 -9.91 2.20 -11.81
C GLY A 221 -10.72 2.44 -10.53
N LEU A 222 -10.79 1.44 -9.64
CA LEU A 222 -11.40 1.54 -8.30
C LEU A 222 -10.58 0.74 -7.26
N LYS A 223 -10.93 0.82 -5.97
CA LYS A 223 -10.30 0.05 -4.86
C LYS A 223 -11.29 -0.91 -4.17
N ASP A 224 -12.06 -1.64 -4.96
CA ASP A 224 -13.12 -2.58 -4.53
C ASP A 224 -12.63 -3.77 -3.68
N THR A 225 -11.38 -4.20 -3.84
CA THR A 225 -10.84 -5.31 -3.03
C THR A 225 -10.71 -4.96 -1.54
N VAL A 226 -10.57 -3.67 -1.22
CA VAL A 226 -10.42 -3.16 0.15
C VAL A 226 -11.70 -2.50 0.64
N VAL A 227 -12.37 -1.72 -0.22
CA VAL A 227 -13.57 -0.96 0.12
C VAL A 227 -14.79 -1.52 -0.63
N SER A 228 -15.00 -2.83 -0.52
CA SER A 228 -15.97 -3.59 -1.32
C SER A 228 -17.41 -3.08 -1.23
N GLY A 229 -17.86 -2.61 -0.06
CA GLY A 229 -19.21 -2.07 0.12
C GLY A 229 -19.41 -0.66 -0.41
N TYR A 230 -18.35 0.00 -0.89
CA TYR A 230 -18.40 1.33 -1.48
C TYR A 230 -17.93 1.29 -2.94
N ASP A 231 -16.64 1.07 -3.18
CA ASP A 231 -16.04 0.97 -4.51
C ASP A 231 -16.51 -0.30 -5.25
N GLY A 232 -16.69 -1.42 -4.55
CA GLY A 232 -17.15 -2.66 -5.18
C GLY A 232 -18.60 -2.58 -5.67
N VAL A 233 -19.45 -1.87 -4.93
CA VAL A 233 -20.83 -1.58 -5.34
C VAL A 233 -20.85 -0.69 -6.58
N MET A 234 -20.06 0.40 -6.60
CA MET A 234 -19.93 1.26 -7.78
C MET A 234 -19.40 0.48 -8.98
N ARG A 235 -18.33 -0.30 -8.80
CA ARG A 235 -17.77 -1.15 -9.84
C ARG A 235 -18.83 -2.08 -10.43
N THR A 236 -19.58 -2.77 -9.58
CA THR A 236 -20.62 -3.72 -10.02
C THR A 236 -21.67 -3.04 -10.90
N ALA A 237 -22.12 -1.84 -10.51
CA ALA A 237 -23.08 -1.06 -11.31
C ALA A 237 -22.49 -0.61 -12.65
N ILE A 238 -21.24 -0.13 -12.65
CA ILE A 238 -20.54 0.31 -13.87
C ILE A 238 -20.30 -0.87 -14.82
N GLU A 239 -19.83 -2.02 -14.32
CA GLU A 239 -19.58 -3.22 -15.12
C GLU A 239 -20.89 -3.80 -15.69
N ALA A 240 -21.99 -3.77 -14.92
CA ALA A 240 -23.29 -4.20 -15.42
C ALA A 240 -23.77 -3.36 -16.60
N ILE A 241 -23.56 -2.04 -16.56
CA ILE A 241 -23.85 -1.14 -17.70
C ILE A 241 -22.95 -1.45 -18.88
N TYR A 242 -21.65 -1.66 -18.65
CA TYR A 242 -20.72 -2.02 -19.71
C TYR A 242 -21.18 -3.30 -20.43
N ASP A 243 -21.41 -4.37 -19.68
CA ASP A 243 -21.78 -5.67 -20.23
C ASP A 243 -23.12 -5.64 -20.96
N ARG A 244 -24.11 -4.90 -20.43
CA ARG A 244 -25.45 -4.82 -21.01
C ARG A 244 -25.50 -3.93 -22.25
N ASP A 245 -24.87 -2.75 -22.21
CA ASP A 245 -25.18 -1.67 -23.15
C ASP A 245 -24.01 -1.27 -24.07
N TYR A 246 -22.76 -1.58 -23.69
CA TYR A 246 -21.57 -1.04 -24.37
C TYR A 246 -20.59 -2.10 -24.87
N LYS A 247 -20.56 -3.31 -24.30
CA LYS A 247 -19.61 -4.37 -24.66
C LYS A 247 -19.56 -4.65 -26.15
N ASP A 248 -20.72 -4.88 -26.77
CA ASP A 248 -20.81 -5.15 -28.21
C ASP A 248 -20.45 -3.92 -29.05
N LYS A 249 -20.78 -2.71 -28.57
CA LYS A 249 -20.46 -1.45 -29.27
C LYS A 249 -18.96 -1.16 -29.23
N VAL A 250 -18.32 -1.38 -28.08
CA VAL A 250 -16.88 -1.22 -27.86
C VAL A 250 -16.12 -2.23 -28.72
N ALA A 251 -16.54 -3.50 -28.73
CA ALA A 251 -15.97 -4.52 -29.59
C ALA A 251 -16.15 -4.19 -31.09
N ALA A 252 -17.33 -3.72 -31.51
CA ALA A 252 -17.59 -3.32 -32.89
C ALA A 252 -16.77 -2.09 -33.33
N ALA A 253 -16.45 -1.19 -32.40
CA ALA A 253 -15.54 -0.07 -32.62
C ALA A 253 -14.06 -0.46 -32.63
N GLY A 254 -13.72 -1.72 -32.30
CA GLY A 254 -12.34 -2.20 -32.20
C GLY A 254 -11.59 -1.66 -30.97
N LEU A 255 -12.32 -1.20 -29.96
CA LEU A 255 -11.77 -0.66 -28.71
C LEU A 255 -11.71 -1.75 -27.64
N SER A 256 -10.85 -1.54 -26.64
CA SER A 256 -10.69 -2.45 -25.50
C SER A 256 -11.18 -1.83 -24.20
N TYR A 257 -11.69 -2.68 -23.31
CA TYR A 257 -12.05 -2.32 -21.94
C TYR A 257 -11.14 -3.05 -20.95
N HIS A 258 -10.55 -2.29 -20.04
CA HIS A 258 -9.67 -2.78 -19.00
C HIS A 258 -10.18 -2.28 -17.64
N TYR A 259 -10.37 -3.21 -16.71
CA TYR A 259 -10.57 -2.89 -15.30
C TYR A 259 -9.29 -3.23 -14.53
N GLU A 260 -8.85 -2.31 -13.68
CA GLU A 260 -7.69 -2.48 -12.80
C GLU A 260 -7.96 -1.85 -11.43
N LEU A 261 -7.22 -2.24 -10.41
CA LEU A 261 -7.21 -1.45 -9.18
C LEU A 261 -6.56 -0.09 -9.44
N ILE A 262 -7.06 0.97 -8.78
CA ILE A 262 -6.62 2.35 -9.03
C ILE A 262 -5.10 2.56 -8.82
N ASP A 263 -4.48 1.87 -7.88
CA ASP A 263 -3.03 1.87 -7.64
C ASP A 263 -2.26 1.27 -8.82
N ALA A 264 -2.72 0.13 -9.36
CA ALA A 264 -2.13 -0.47 -10.56
C ALA A 264 -2.33 0.43 -11.79
N GLN A 265 -3.52 1.00 -11.95
CA GLN A 265 -3.83 1.96 -13.00
C GLN A 265 -2.91 3.19 -12.88
N ALA A 266 -2.71 3.74 -11.68
CA ALA A 266 -1.82 4.88 -11.47
C ALA A 266 -0.35 4.54 -11.73
N ALA A 267 0.12 3.35 -11.34
CA ALA A 267 1.45 2.85 -11.67
C ALA A 267 1.65 2.72 -13.19
N ARG A 268 0.61 2.33 -13.94
CA ARG A 268 0.63 2.25 -15.41
C ARG A 268 0.88 3.61 -16.06
N ILE A 269 0.40 4.72 -15.50
CA ILE A 269 0.65 6.09 -16.00
C ILE A 269 2.15 6.33 -16.18
N VAL A 270 2.94 5.98 -15.17
CA VAL A 270 4.35 6.34 -15.16
C VAL A 270 5.26 5.29 -15.78
N SER A 271 4.76 4.07 -16.00
CA SER A 271 5.55 2.94 -16.50
C SER A 271 5.27 2.61 -17.97
N ASN A 272 4.03 2.26 -18.29
CA ASN A 272 3.63 1.83 -19.63
C ASN A 272 2.19 2.27 -19.97
N PRO A 273 1.95 3.60 -20.09
CA PRO A 273 0.66 4.14 -20.48
C PRO A 273 0.35 3.81 -21.96
N PRO A 274 -0.93 3.66 -22.33
CA PRO A 274 -1.32 3.52 -23.73
C PRO A 274 -1.06 4.81 -24.52
N GLU A 275 -1.12 4.76 -25.85
CA GLU A 275 -1.02 5.98 -26.68
C GLU A 275 -2.32 6.81 -26.62
N ARG A 276 -3.47 6.13 -26.58
CA ARG A 276 -4.79 6.75 -26.59
C ARG A 276 -5.72 6.02 -25.64
N ALA A 277 -6.28 6.71 -24.65
CA ALA A 277 -7.23 6.11 -23.71
C ALA A 277 -8.11 7.13 -22.97
N LEU A 278 -9.25 6.66 -22.45
CA LEU A 278 -10.08 7.36 -21.48
C LEU A 278 -10.06 6.59 -20.15
N TRP A 279 -9.60 7.26 -19.10
CA TRP A 279 -9.37 6.66 -17.79
C TRP A 279 -10.44 7.10 -16.81
N GLY A 280 -11.32 6.19 -16.42
CA GLY A 280 -12.42 6.43 -15.50
C GLY A 280 -12.02 6.13 -14.06
N ILE A 281 -12.15 7.13 -13.19
CA ILE A 281 -12.01 6.99 -11.74
C ILE A 281 -13.21 7.69 -11.09
N PRO A 282 -14.25 6.95 -10.67
CA PRO A 282 -15.49 7.58 -10.22
C PRO A 282 -15.32 8.41 -8.94
N ASP A 283 -14.47 7.99 -8.00
CA ASP A 283 -14.15 8.80 -6.81
C ASP A 283 -13.43 10.10 -7.22
N ASN A 284 -14.06 11.24 -6.92
CA ASN A 284 -13.60 12.54 -7.38
C ASN A 284 -12.32 13.03 -6.71
N VAL A 285 -12.02 12.61 -5.49
CA VAL A 285 -10.76 12.98 -4.81
C VAL A 285 -9.58 12.28 -5.45
N SER A 286 -9.71 10.98 -5.70
CA SER A 286 -8.68 10.16 -6.35
C SER A 286 -8.55 10.52 -7.83
N GLY A 287 -9.68 10.61 -8.54
CA GLY A 287 -9.74 10.99 -9.96
C GLY A 287 -9.12 12.36 -10.23
N MET A 288 -9.40 13.37 -9.40
CA MET A 288 -8.84 14.71 -9.57
C MET A 288 -7.31 14.77 -9.38
N LYS A 289 -6.73 13.90 -8.54
CA LYS A 289 -5.27 13.80 -8.40
C LYS A 289 -4.65 13.24 -9.68
N ILE A 290 -5.21 12.17 -10.21
CA ILE A 290 -4.76 11.51 -11.44
C ILE A 290 -4.97 12.42 -12.66
N PHE A 291 -6.12 13.07 -12.78
CA PHE A 291 -6.39 14.07 -13.82
C PHE A 291 -5.31 15.15 -13.84
N LYS A 292 -5.00 15.77 -12.70
CA LYS A 292 -3.98 16.82 -12.64
C LYS A 292 -2.58 16.31 -12.96
N LEU A 293 -2.24 15.09 -12.55
CA LEU A 293 -0.99 14.45 -12.92
C LEU A 293 -0.90 14.27 -14.44
N VAL A 294 -1.92 13.67 -15.08
CA VAL A 294 -1.96 13.47 -16.53
C VAL A 294 -1.84 14.80 -17.28
N GLN A 295 -2.52 15.85 -16.84
CA GLN A 295 -2.41 17.18 -17.46
C GLN A 295 -1.00 17.78 -17.34
N GLN A 296 -0.27 17.51 -16.24
CA GLN A 296 1.14 17.90 -16.12
C GLN A 296 2.03 17.09 -17.08
N LEU A 297 1.84 15.76 -17.13
CA LEU A 297 2.65 14.86 -17.96
C LEU A 297 2.45 15.15 -19.46
N LYS A 298 1.22 15.39 -19.92
CA LYS A 298 0.95 15.78 -21.31
C LYS A 298 1.68 17.07 -21.71
N ARG A 299 1.83 18.01 -20.78
CA ARG A 299 2.42 19.32 -21.06
C ARG A 299 3.93 19.34 -20.94
N TYR A 300 4.50 18.60 -19.99
CA TYR A 300 5.92 18.70 -19.63
C TYR A 300 6.70 17.39 -19.79
N GLY A 301 6.02 16.31 -20.16
CA GLY A 301 6.57 14.97 -20.16
C GLY A 301 6.76 14.41 -18.75
N LEU A 302 7.19 13.15 -18.67
CA LEU A 302 7.66 12.54 -17.43
C LEU A 302 9.15 12.89 -17.23
N PRO A 303 9.52 13.70 -16.22
CA PRO A 303 10.90 14.11 -16.05
C PRO A 303 11.78 12.95 -15.61
N GLU A 304 13.08 13.10 -15.84
CA GLU A 304 14.05 12.15 -15.30
C GLU A 304 14.06 12.27 -13.78
N ARG A 305 13.85 11.13 -13.12
CA ARG A 305 13.91 11.05 -11.68
C ARG A 305 15.37 11.15 -11.23
N LYS A 306 15.74 12.29 -10.65
CA LYS A 306 17.10 12.56 -10.14
C LYS A 306 17.30 12.22 -8.67
N ALA A 307 16.21 11.85 -7.98
CA ALA A 307 16.17 11.71 -6.55
C ALA A 307 15.27 10.54 -6.12
N HIS A 308 15.64 9.90 -5.02
CA HIS A 308 14.83 8.91 -4.34
C HIS A 308 13.60 9.55 -3.71
N VAL A 309 12.51 8.78 -3.62
CA VAL A 309 11.26 9.22 -3.00
C VAL A 309 11.01 8.33 -1.80
N SER A 310 10.70 8.98 -0.68
CA SER A 310 10.21 8.31 0.52
C SER A 310 8.75 8.63 0.75
N ILE A 311 7.95 7.63 1.07
CA ILE A 311 6.53 7.76 1.33
C ILE A 311 6.25 7.21 2.73
N SER A 312 5.60 8.01 3.56
CA SER A 312 5.08 7.56 4.85
C SER A 312 3.56 7.48 4.77
N ARG A 313 3.00 6.31 5.06
CA ARG A 313 1.58 6.03 4.99
C ARG A 313 1.02 5.84 6.39
N MET A 314 -0.02 6.59 6.69
CA MET A 314 -0.77 6.39 7.93
C MET A 314 -1.64 5.13 7.80
N SER A 315 -1.30 4.08 8.55
CA SER A 315 -2.08 2.83 8.58
C SER A 315 -2.65 2.51 9.97
N ALA A 316 -2.12 3.14 11.03
CA ALA A 316 -2.64 2.99 12.38
C ALA A 316 -3.90 3.87 12.60
N GLY A 317 -4.58 3.67 13.73
CA GLY A 317 -5.58 4.63 14.23
C GLY A 317 -6.97 4.60 13.58
N GLY A 318 -7.23 3.73 12.63
CA GLY A 318 -8.51 3.72 11.90
C GLY A 318 -8.34 3.50 10.40
N GLY A 319 -7.15 3.82 9.88
CA GLY A 319 -6.72 3.47 8.53
C GLY A 319 -7.54 4.12 7.42
N ASP A 320 -8.16 5.28 7.69
CA ASP A 320 -8.99 6.03 6.74
C ASP A 320 -10.06 5.13 6.08
N GLN A 321 -10.06 5.04 4.74
CA GLN A 321 -10.97 4.18 3.97
C GLN A 321 -10.75 2.68 4.27
N TYR A 322 -9.55 2.25 4.65
CA TYR A 322 -9.20 0.83 4.81
C TYR A 322 -9.71 0.23 6.12
N GLY A 323 -9.93 1.06 7.15
CA GLY A 323 -10.57 0.63 8.38
C GLY A 323 -11.94 1.27 8.59
N SER A 324 -12.55 1.77 7.52
CA SER A 324 -13.91 2.31 7.51
C SER A 324 -14.97 1.20 7.63
N TYR A 325 -16.17 1.57 8.05
CA TYR A 325 -17.36 0.78 7.75
C TYR A 325 -17.77 1.08 6.30
N ASN A 326 -17.93 0.04 5.48
CA ASN A 326 -18.42 0.17 4.11
C ASN A 326 -19.40 -0.96 3.78
N LEU A 327 -20.66 -0.62 3.54
CA LEU A 327 -21.70 -1.54 3.08
C LEU A 327 -22.71 -0.76 2.23
N PRO A 328 -23.38 -1.42 1.26
CA PRO A 328 -24.51 -0.82 0.56
C PRO A 328 -25.69 -0.58 1.51
N ALA A 329 -26.50 0.44 1.21
CA ALA A 329 -27.76 0.67 1.88
C ALA A 329 -28.71 -0.53 1.68
N PRO A 330 -29.32 -1.07 2.76
CA PRO A 330 -30.14 -2.28 2.65
C PRO A 330 -31.46 -2.04 1.90
N GLU A 331 -32.08 -0.88 2.11
CA GLU A 331 -33.29 -0.43 1.43
C GLU A 331 -33.27 1.11 1.33
N THR A 332 -34.24 1.69 0.64
CA THR A 332 -34.42 3.15 0.60
C THR A 332 -34.81 3.68 1.98
N GLY A 333 -34.13 4.73 2.45
CA GLY A 333 -34.36 5.30 3.76
C GLY A 333 -33.38 6.41 4.13
N VAL A 334 -33.16 6.61 5.43
CA VAL A 334 -32.29 7.66 5.96
C VAL A 334 -31.14 7.04 6.73
N ILE A 335 -29.90 7.37 6.35
CA ILE A 335 -28.71 7.07 7.12
C ILE A 335 -28.38 8.24 8.04
N LYS A 336 -28.07 7.94 9.30
CA LYS A 336 -27.81 8.91 10.37
C LYS A 336 -26.50 8.60 11.05
N VAL A 337 -25.78 9.63 11.46
CA VAL A 337 -24.66 9.54 12.39
C VAL A 337 -25.06 10.19 13.69
N ILE A 338 -25.08 9.38 14.76
CA ILE A 338 -25.34 9.83 16.12
C ILE A 338 -24.02 9.77 16.88
N VAL A 339 -23.59 10.89 17.46
CA VAL A 339 -22.40 10.96 18.30
C VAL A 339 -22.81 11.51 19.66
N ASP A 340 -22.54 10.74 20.70
CA ASP A 340 -22.89 11.09 22.08
C ASP A 340 -24.41 11.36 22.28
N GLY A 341 -25.24 10.56 21.61
CA GLY A 341 -26.70 10.68 21.69
C GLY A 341 -27.31 11.79 20.83
N GLU A 342 -26.50 12.67 20.24
CA GLU A 342 -26.95 13.72 19.34
C GLU A 342 -26.83 13.30 17.87
N GLU A 343 -27.89 13.49 17.10
CA GLU A 343 -27.84 13.36 15.63
C GLU A 343 -26.95 14.46 15.06
N LYS A 344 -25.77 14.09 14.56
CA LYS A 344 -24.82 15.03 13.96
C LYS A 344 -25.07 15.23 12.48
N HIS A 345 -25.48 14.17 11.79
CA HIS A 345 -25.79 14.23 10.38
C HIS A 345 -26.82 13.17 10.00
N ALA A 346 -27.68 13.51 9.05
CA ALA A 346 -28.63 12.59 8.43
C ALA A 346 -28.71 12.89 6.94
N ARG A 347 -28.80 11.83 6.12
CA ARG A 347 -29.02 11.97 4.68
C ARG A 347 -29.85 10.82 4.14
N HIS A 348 -30.60 11.10 3.09
CA HIS A 348 -31.36 10.09 2.36
C HIS A 348 -30.43 9.22 1.53
N VAL A 349 -30.75 7.92 1.43
CA VAL A 349 -30.07 6.92 0.61
C VAL A 349 -31.10 6.02 -0.06
N GLU A 350 -30.82 5.60 -1.28
CA GLU A 350 -31.62 4.60 -2.00
C GLU A 350 -31.10 3.18 -1.75
N SER A 351 -31.94 2.16 -1.97
CA SER A 351 -31.50 0.76 -1.86
C SER A 351 -30.29 0.49 -2.75
N GLY A 352 -29.25 -0.11 -2.15
CA GLY A 352 -28.00 -0.41 -2.84
C GLY A 352 -26.99 0.73 -2.85
N ASP A 353 -27.35 1.96 -2.47
CA ASP A 353 -26.40 3.08 -2.47
C ASP A 353 -25.17 2.76 -1.61
N PRO A 354 -23.93 2.94 -2.12
CA PRO A 354 -22.73 2.70 -1.35
C PRO A 354 -22.60 3.67 -0.17
N ILE A 355 -22.40 3.14 1.04
CA ILE A 355 -22.16 3.90 2.27
C ILE A 355 -20.75 3.65 2.77
N LEU A 356 -20.08 4.72 3.19
CA LEU A 356 -18.75 4.70 3.82
C LEU A 356 -18.76 5.59 5.06
N PHE A 357 -18.48 5.01 6.22
CA PHE A 357 -18.23 5.75 7.46
C PHE A 357 -16.80 5.53 7.93
N MET A 358 -16.01 6.60 7.92
CA MET A 358 -14.60 6.56 8.30
C MET A 358 -14.32 7.45 9.51
N SER A 359 -13.34 7.06 10.31
CA SER A 359 -12.82 7.85 11.42
C SER A 359 -11.38 7.47 11.69
N ASN A 360 -10.62 8.39 12.28
CA ASN A 360 -9.30 8.10 12.80
C ASN A 360 -9.17 8.60 14.24
N ASP A 361 -8.33 7.92 15.00
CA ASP A 361 -7.90 8.35 16.32
C ASP A 361 -6.87 9.49 16.18
N ARG A 362 -7.13 10.58 16.89
CA ARG A 362 -6.28 11.77 16.90
C ARG A 362 -4.86 11.48 17.40
N GLU A 363 -4.73 10.62 18.40
CA GLU A 363 -3.42 10.27 18.97
C GLU A 363 -2.59 9.42 18.00
N ALA A 364 -3.22 8.57 17.19
CA ALA A 364 -2.56 7.85 16.11
C ALA A 364 -2.10 8.79 14.99
N ILE A 365 -2.87 9.84 14.66
CA ILE A 365 -2.43 10.89 13.72
C ILE A 365 -1.21 11.62 14.30
N LYS A 366 -1.24 11.98 15.58
CA LYS A 366 -0.12 12.64 16.27
C LYS A 366 1.12 11.76 16.30
N ASP A 367 0.97 10.48 16.59
CA ASP A 367 2.06 9.51 16.54
C ASP A 367 2.65 9.41 15.13
N TRP A 368 1.82 9.27 14.10
CA TRP A 368 2.27 9.22 12.71
C TRP A 368 3.03 10.48 12.27
N VAL A 369 2.48 11.68 12.52
CA VAL A 369 3.17 12.94 12.19
C VAL A 369 4.48 13.06 12.97
N SER A 370 4.52 12.61 14.23
CA SER A 370 5.75 12.58 15.02
C SER A 370 6.78 11.62 14.43
N GLN A 371 6.37 10.45 13.93
CA GLN A 371 7.25 9.50 13.25
C GLN A 371 7.81 10.10 11.95
N VAL A 372 6.97 10.75 11.15
CA VAL A 372 7.38 11.49 9.94
C VAL A 372 8.43 12.55 10.26
N PHE A 373 8.22 13.34 11.31
CA PHE A 373 9.18 14.38 11.71
C PHE A 373 10.49 13.81 12.22
N LYS A 374 10.45 12.70 12.96
CA LYS A 374 11.64 11.99 13.42
C LYS A 374 12.44 11.43 12.25
N ASP A 375 11.79 10.75 11.31
CA ASP A 375 12.45 10.23 10.09
C ASP A 375 13.09 11.38 9.30
N ALA A 376 12.34 12.46 9.05
CA ALA A 376 12.85 13.60 8.32
C ALA A 376 14.04 14.28 9.01
N ALA A 377 14.03 14.39 10.33
CA ALA A 377 15.15 14.96 11.08
C ALA A 377 16.40 14.07 11.06
N LEU A 378 16.23 12.76 11.27
CA LEU A 378 17.33 11.79 11.28
C LEU A 378 17.98 11.65 9.90
N ASN A 379 17.15 11.60 8.86
CA ASN A 379 17.59 11.35 7.49
C ASN A 379 17.69 12.63 6.63
N LYS A 380 17.59 13.82 7.25
CA LYS A 380 17.71 15.13 6.61
C LYS A 380 16.78 15.31 5.39
N LYS A 381 15.55 14.84 5.51
CA LYS A 381 14.52 14.92 4.47
C LYS A 381 13.66 16.18 4.61
N GLU A 382 13.10 16.64 3.50
CA GLU A 382 12.06 17.66 3.46
C GLU A 382 10.68 17.00 3.39
N VAL A 383 9.74 17.46 4.21
CA VAL A 383 8.42 16.84 4.33
C VAL A 383 7.37 17.58 3.49
N TYR A 384 6.60 16.86 2.70
CA TYR A 384 5.56 17.44 1.85
C TYR A 384 4.21 16.81 2.15
N PHE A 385 3.36 17.45 2.96
CA PHE A 385 2.02 16.98 3.27
C PHE A 385 1.00 17.39 2.20
N GLY A 386 0.18 16.43 1.76
CA GLY A 386 -1.00 16.66 0.92
C GLY A 386 -2.27 16.67 1.76
N LEU A 387 -2.80 17.85 2.09
CA LEU A 387 -4.00 18.01 2.92
C LEU A 387 -4.98 18.99 2.27
N LYS A 388 -6.28 18.66 2.30
CA LYS A 388 -7.37 19.47 1.72
C LYS A 388 -8.20 20.18 2.80
N ARG A 389 -7.52 20.80 3.78
CA ARG A 389 -8.14 21.50 4.93
C ARG A 389 -9.14 22.61 4.58
N GLU A 390 -9.07 23.14 3.36
CA GLU A 390 -9.94 24.21 2.88
C GLU A 390 -11.38 23.73 2.60
N PHE A 391 -11.56 22.42 2.39
CA PHE A 391 -12.81 21.83 1.92
C PHE A 391 -13.27 20.62 2.74
N VAL A 392 -12.36 19.98 3.47
CA VAL A 392 -12.64 18.74 4.21
C VAL A 392 -12.22 18.89 5.66
N ASN A 393 -13.18 18.98 6.58
CA ASN A 393 -12.92 19.12 8.02
C ASN A 393 -12.13 17.93 8.57
N TYR A 394 -12.30 16.75 7.97
CA TYR A 394 -11.49 15.57 8.27
C TYR A 394 -9.98 15.85 8.22
N ASP A 395 -9.52 16.69 7.28
CA ASP A 395 -8.10 17.02 7.12
C ASP A 395 -7.62 18.13 8.07
N GLU A 396 -8.53 18.82 8.76
CA GLU A 396 -8.19 19.90 9.69
C GLU A 396 -7.39 19.37 10.89
N VAL A 397 -7.73 18.18 11.39
CA VAL A 397 -7.06 17.59 12.55
C VAL A 397 -5.55 17.41 12.30
N TYR A 398 -5.16 17.01 11.09
CA TYR A 398 -3.77 16.81 10.71
C TYR A 398 -2.98 18.12 10.78
N SER A 399 -3.58 19.21 10.29
CA SER A 399 -2.99 20.55 10.38
C SER A 399 -2.87 21.03 11.83
N SER A 400 -3.88 20.74 12.65
CA SER A 400 -3.88 21.10 14.08
C SER A 400 -2.77 20.35 14.83
N ILE A 401 -2.57 19.07 14.52
CA ILE A 401 -1.55 18.21 15.11
C ILE A 401 -0.14 18.64 14.71
N ILE A 402 0.07 18.97 13.42
CA ILE A 402 1.36 19.51 12.97
C ILE A 402 1.70 20.78 13.76
N LEU A 403 0.73 21.66 14.00
CA LEU A 403 0.93 22.86 14.82
C LEU A 403 1.22 22.54 16.29
N GLU A 404 0.52 21.56 16.87
CA GLU A 404 0.75 21.10 18.23
C GLU A 404 2.18 20.56 18.41
N ILE A 405 2.59 19.62 17.57
CA ILE A 405 3.94 19.02 17.60
C ILE A 405 5.01 20.11 17.44
N ARG A 406 4.79 21.10 16.57
CA ARG A 406 5.72 22.23 16.43
C ARG A 406 5.88 23.04 17.72
N LYS A 407 4.79 23.26 18.45
CA LYS A 407 4.84 23.95 19.75
C LYS A 407 5.56 23.12 20.79
N GLU A 408 5.33 21.81 20.81
CA GLU A 408 6.03 20.87 21.69
C GLU A 408 7.54 20.84 21.41
N LEU A 409 7.94 20.76 20.14
CA LEU A 409 9.34 20.81 19.73
C LEU A 409 9.99 22.15 20.08
N ALA A 410 9.29 23.27 19.86
CA ALA A 410 9.77 24.59 20.24
C ALA A 410 9.96 24.74 21.76
N ALA A 411 9.10 24.14 22.57
CA ALA A 411 9.25 24.11 24.03
C ALA A 411 10.48 23.31 24.49
N LEU A 412 10.97 22.40 23.66
CA LEU A 412 12.19 21.62 23.87
C LEU A 412 13.43 22.22 23.17
N ASP A 413 13.34 23.46 22.66
CA ASP A 413 14.39 24.11 21.85
C ASP A 413 14.89 23.24 20.68
N THR A 414 13.99 22.42 20.14
CA THR A 414 14.28 21.51 19.03
C THR A 414 13.61 22.05 17.77
N PRO A 415 14.37 22.39 16.71
CA PRO A 415 13.76 22.84 15.47
C PRO A 415 13.01 21.68 14.79
N PRO A 416 11.78 21.90 14.29
CA PRO A 416 11.13 20.91 13.44
C PRO A 416 11.87 20.77 12.10
N PRO A 417 11.77 19.62 11.41
CA PRO A 417 12.29 19.49 10.06
C PRO A 417 11.57 20.45 9.10
N SER A 418 12.19 20.75 7.97
CA SER A 418 11.58 21.55 6.91
C SER A 418 10.35 20.81 6.36
N PHE A 419 9.20 21.49 6.32
CA PHE A 419 7.98 20.91 5.77
C PHE A 419 7.13 21.92 5.00
N MET A 420 6.30 21.41 4.10
CA MET A 420 5.31 22.16 3.33
C MET A 420 3.96 21.45 3.37
N ILE A 421 2.88 22.21 3.50
CA ILE A 421 1.51 21.72 3.33
C ILE A 421 0.99 22.22 1.98
N MET A 422 0.45 21.31 1.18
CA MET A 422 -0.14 21.62 -0.12
C MET A 422 -1.38 20.77 -0.39
N ARG A 423 -2.09 21.05 -1.48
CA ARG A 423 -3.23 20.22 -1.90
C ARG A 423 -2.75 18.82 -2.30
N PRO A 424 -3.50 17.74 -2.04
CA PRO A 424 -3.10 16.37 -2.39
C PRO A 424 -2.67 16.18 -3.85
N SER A 425 -3.42 16.75 -4.80
CA SER A 425 -3.04 16.72 -6.23
C SER A 425 -1.71 17.39 -6.55
N ARG A 426 -1.32 18.43 -5.80
CA ARG A 426 -0.02 19.10 -5.95
C ARG A 426 1.10 18.30 -5.31
N GLN A 427 0.82 17.60 -4.20
CA GLN A 427 1.77 16.68 -3.58
C GLN A 427 2.13 15.56 -4.55
N LEU A 428 1.13 14.90 -5.15
CA LEU A 428 1.37 13.87 -6.17
C LEU A 428 2.15 14.43 -7.36
N SER A 429 1.71 15.56 -7.93
CA SER A 429 2.41 16.18 -9.06
C SER A 429 3.86 16.52 -8.71
N LYS A 430 4.13 17.00 -7.49
CA LYS A 430 5.49 17.30 -7.02
C LYS A 430 6.32 16.03 -6.87
N MET A 431 5.77 14.98 -6.28
CA MET A 431 6.44 13.68 -6.11
C MET A 431 6.92 13.09 -7.44
N ILE A 432 6.13 13.25 -8.50
CA ILE A 432 6.42 12.66 -9.81
C ILE A 432 7.21 13.61 -10.70
N CYS A 433 6.80 14.88 -10.79
CA CYS A 433 7.32 15.81 -11.79
C CYS A 433 8.48 16.68 -11.28
N ASP A 434 8.65 16.83 -9.97
CA ASP A 434 9.70 17.66 -9.37
C ASP A 434 10.08 17.15 -7.95
N PRO A 435 10.55 15.89 -7.84
CA PRO A 435 10.97 15.37 -6.55
C PRO A 435 12.27 16.08 -6.13
N PRO A 436 12.31 16.70 -4.93
CA PRO A 436 13.54 17.22 -4.38
C PRO A 436 14.46 16.07 -4.01
N ARG A 437 15.75 16.37 -3.81
CA ARG A 437 16.79 15.36 -3.57
C ARG A 437 16.49 14.41 -2.40
N TRP A 438 15.68 14.84 -1.43
CA TRP A 438 15.34 14.11 -0.21
C TRP A 438 13.89 14.37 0.23
N GLY A 439 12.93 14.09 -0.65
CA GLY A 439 11.50 14.29 -0.34
C GLY A 439 10.91 13.13 0.47
N LEU A 440 10.29 13.45 1.61
CA LEU A 440 9.38 12.58 2.34
C LEU A 440 7.94 13.04 2.06
N TYR A 441 7.08 12.14 1.60
CA TYR A 441 5.70 12.42 1.23
C TYR A 441 4.73 11.66 2.14
N PRO A 442 4.28 12.28 3.24
CA PRO A 442 3.29 11.66 4.11
C PRO A 442 1.91 11.68 3.46
N ALA A 443 1.23 10.54 3.45
CA ALA A 443 -0.10 10.40 2.87
C ALA A 443 -1.02 9.55 3.76
N GLN A 444 -2.32 9.84 3.67
CA GLN A 444 -3.39 8.98 4.18
C GLN A 444 -3.32 7.59 3.53
N ASN A 445 -4.00 6.60 4.11
CA ASN A 445 -3.72 5.21 3.78
C ASN A 445 -3.92 4.84 2.30
N LEU A 446 -5.06 5.24 1.70
CA LEU A 446 -5.39 4.99 0.30
C LEU A 446 -4.43 5.73 -0.64
N ASP A 447 -4.21 7.02 -0.39
CA ASP A 447 -3.32 7.86 -1.20
C ASP A 447 -1.88 7.36 -1.14
N GLY A 448 -1.42 7.00 0.05
CA GLY A 448 -0.12 6.41 0.27
C GLY A 448 0.06 5.09 -0.46
N ASP A 449 -0.99 4.29 -0.62
CA ASP A 449 -0.98 3.06 -1.42
C ASP A 449 -0.72 3.36 -2.88
N ILE A 450 -1.56 4.22 -3.46
CA ILE A 450 -1.46 4.68 -4.85
C ILE A 450 -0.09 5.29 -5.10
N PHE A 451 0.36 6.20 -4.23
CA PHE A 451 1.64 6.91 -4.40
C PHE A 451 2.82 5.95 -4.34
N SER A 452 2.75 4.95 -3.47
CA SER A 452 3.83 3.98 -3.32
C SER A 452 3.98 3.07 -4.52
N ASP A 453 2.88 2.69 -5.17
CA ASP A 453 2.93 1.88 -6.39
C ASP A 453 3.41 2.70 -7.59
N ILE A 454 3.03 3.99 -7.67
CA ILE A 454 3.61 4.91 -8.66
C ILE A 454 5.12 5.08 -8.43
N SER A 455 5.55 5.29 -7.18
CA SER A 455 6.98 5.45 -6.84
C SER A 455 7.79 4.21 -7.20
N ALA A 456 7.25 3.02 -6.91
CA ALA A 456 7.88 1.77 -7.28
C ALA A 456 7.98 1.58 -8.79
N ALA A 457 6.92 1.91 -9.53
CA ALA A 457 6.93 1.89 -10.99
C ALA A 457 7.97 2.84 -11.58
N LEU A 458 8.13 4.04 -10.99
CA LEU A 458 9.20 4.97 -11.35
C LEU A 458 10.60 4.44 -11.01
N GLY A 459 10.75 3.62 -9.96
CA GLY A 459 12.01 2.99 -9.57
C GLY A 459 12.47 1.86 -10.53
N GLY A 460 11.59 1.44 -11.46
CA GLY A 460 11.88 0.41 -12.46
C GLY A 460 11.41 -0.99 -12.06
N SER A 461 11.20 -1.28 -10.77
CA SER A 461 10.59 -2.54 -10.29
C SER A 461 10.07 -2.38 -8.86
N LEU A 462 9.01 -3.09 -8.47
CA LEU A 462 8.56 -3.15 -7.06
C LEU A 462 9.63 -3.77 -6.15
N ALA A 463 10.48 -4.64 -6.69
CA ALA A 463 11.56 -5.27 -5.95
C ALA A 463 12.73 -4.31 -5.61
N THR A 464 12.69 -3.06 -6.07
CA THR A 464 13.71 -2.05 -5.78
C THR A 464 13.29 -1.06 -4.68
N ALA A 465 12.26 -1.40 -3.90
CA ALA A 465 11.81 -0.59 -2.77
C ALA A 465 11.98 -1.35 -1.44
N SER A 466 12.35 -0.62 -0.40
CA SER A 466 12.32 -1.05 0.98
C SER A 466 10.95 -0.72 1.61
N SER A 467 10.52 -1.51 2.59
CA SER A 467 9.29 -1.26 3.33
C SER A 467 9.46 -1.63 4.80
N VAL A 468 9.05 -0.73 5.68
CA VAL A 468 9.04 -0.95 7.13
C VAL A 468 7.71 -0.49 7.72
N ILE A 469 7.19 -1.28 8.65
CA ILE A 469 6.05 -0.91 9.48
C ILE A 469 6.55 -0.56 10.88
N ILE A 470 6.19 0.62 11.38
CA ILE A 470 6.66 1.15 12.65
C ILE A 470 5.48 1.43 13.56
N SER A 471 5.44 0.74 14.69
CA SER A 471 4.43 0.88 15.73
C SER A 471 4.83 1.94 16.76
N LYS A 472 3.82 2.54 17.43
CA LYS A 472 4.01 3.50 18.51
C LYS A 472 4.87 2.98 19.67
N ASP A 473 4.76 1.68 19.96
CA ASP A 473 5.54 1.01 21.03
C ASP A 473 6.99 0.69 20.61
N GLY A 474 7.39 1.05 19.40
CA GLY A 474 8.71 0.78 18.85
C GLY A 474 8.82 -0.58 18.15
N THR A 475 7.76 -1.39 18.07
CA THR A 475 7.76 -2.60 17.25
C THR A 475 8.01 -2.23 15.80
N LYS A 476 8.97 -2.92 15.14
CA LYS A 476 9.27 -2.74 13.72
C LYS A 476 9.14 -4.04 12.96
N LEU A 477 8.46 -4.00 11.83
CA LEU A 477 8.34 -5.12 10.90
C LEU A 477 8.89 -4.70 9.54
N PHE A 478 9.98 -5.33 9.12
CA PHE A 478 10.59 -5.13 7.80
C PHE A 478 9.99 -6.12 6.81
N GLU A 479 9.61 -5.65 5.63
CA GLU A 479 9.02 -6.51 4.60
C GLU A 479 9.45 -6.07 3.19
N ALA A 480 9.34 -6.98 2.24
CA ALA A 480 9.48 -6.63 0.84
C ALA A 480 8.11 -6.21 0.24
N PRO A 481 8.04 -5.09 -0.51
CA PRO A 481 6.80 -4.57 -1.08
C PRO A 481 6.45 -5.24 -2.41
N HIS A 482 6.48 -6.58 -2.47
CA HIS A 482 6.10 -7.36 -3.65
C HIS A 482 5.11 -8.50 -3.32
N GLY A 483 4.52 -9.09 -4.34
CA GLY A 483 3.68 -10.28 -4.22
C GLY A 483 4.47 -11.57 -3.99
N THR A 484 3.78 -12.71 -4.06
CA THR A 484 4.35 -14.05 -3.86
C THR A 484 5.00 -14.64 -5.13
N ALA A 485 4.75 -14.01 -6.28
CA ALA A 485 5.24 -14.38 -7.61
C ALA A 485 4.84 -15.81 -8.04
N HIS A 486 3.53 -16.08 -8.03
CA HIS A 486 2.93 -17.38 -8.36
C HIS A 486 3.41 -17.97 -9.70
N ASP A 487 3.43 -17.19 -10.78
CA ASP A 487 3.83 -17.70 -12.10
C ASP A 487 5.28 -18.20 -12.12
N LEU A 488 6.17 -17.50 -11.40
CA LEU A 488 7.57 -17.89 -11.24
C LEU A 488 7.70 -19.15 -10.38
N TYR A 489 6.81 -19.32 -9.41
CA TYR A 489 6.74 -20.52 -8.57
C TYR A 489 6.26 -21.74 -9.36
N LEU A 490 5.22 -21.61 -10.18
CA LEU A 490 4.79 -22.69 -11.08
C LEU A 490 5.93 -23.12 -12.00
N ARG A 491 6.65 -22.16 -12.58
CA ARG A 491 7.80 -22.45 -13.44
C ARG A 491 8.95 -23.13 -12.68
N TYR A 492 9.22 -22.68 -11.47
CA TYR A 492 10.20 -23.32 -10.58
C TYR A 492 9.83 -24.79 -10.32
N LEU A 493 8.55 -25.08 -10.03
CA LEU A 493 8.07 -26.45 -9.82
C LEU A 493 8.15 -27.30 -11.11
N GLU A 494 7.70 -26.77 -12.25
CA GLU A 494 7.75 -27.47 -13.55
C GLU A 494 9.17 -27.88 -13.96
N THR A 495 10.17 -27.12 -13.52
CA THR A 495 11.56 -27.34 -13.88
C THR A 495 12.35 -28.07 -12.79
N ASP A 496 11.68 -28.61 -11.77
CA ASP A 496 12.30 -29.24 -10.61
C ASP A 496 13.37 -28.34 -9.96
N GLY A 497 13.07 -27.05 -9.87
CA GLY A 497 13.91 -26.02 -9.28
C GLY A 497 15.05 -25.50 -10.14
N ARG A 498 15.15 -25.91 -11.41
CA ARG A 498 16.22 -25.44 -12.32
C ARG A 498 16.04 -24.00 -12.75
N GLU A 499 14.81 -23.50 -12.87
CA GLU A 499 14.51 -22.11 -13.19
C GLU A 499 14.04 -21.35 -11.95
N ALA A 500 14.98 -20.71 -11.25
CA ALA A 500 14.71 -19.90 -10.07
C ALA A 500 14.71 -18.40 -10.40
N ASN A 501 13.76 -17.94 -11.20
CA ASN A 501 13.72 -16.53 -11.60
C ASN A 501 12.95 -15.70 -10.55
N PHE A 502 13.67 -15.01 -9.66
CA PHE A 502 13.07 -14.13 -8.65
C PHE A 502 14.01 -12.99 -8.26
N ASN A 503 13.50 -11.76 -8.19
CA ASN A 503 14.26 -10.61 -7.71
C ASN A 503 14.19 -10.48 -6.19
N SER A 504 15.24 -10.94 -5.51
CA SER A 504 15.34 -10.95 -4.05
C SER A 504 15.85 -9.65 -3.43
N SER A 505 16.04 -8.58 -4.20
CA SER A 505 16.65 -7.32 -3.73
C SER A 505 15.94 -6.74 -2.50
N ALA A 506 14.61 -6.57 -2.57
CA ALA A 506 13.83 -6.05 -1.45
C ALA A 506 13.85 -6.93 -0.21
N LEU A 507 13.83 -8.27 -0.36
CA LEU A 507 13.91 -9.20 0.78
C LEU A 507 15.28 -9.13 1.46
N ILE A 508 16.37 -9.10 0.68
CA ILE A 508 17.73 -8.96 1.22
C ILE A 508 17.87 -7.63 1.95
N PHE A 509 17.37 -6.54 1.36
CA PHE A 509 17.41 -5.23 1.99
C PHE A 509 16.57 -5.16 3.27
N ALA A 510 15.41 -5.83 3.30
CA ALA A 510 14.59 -5.97 4.51
C ALA A 510 15.32 -6.77 5.60
N VAL A 511 16.00 -7.87 5.26
CA VAL A 511 16.84 -8.65 6.20
C VAL A 511 17.93 -7.75 6.78
N ALA A 512 18.70 -7.10 5.92
CA ALA A 512 19.79 -6.24 6.34
C ALA A 512 19.29 -5.10 7.24
N SER A 513 18.14 -4.50 6.92
CA SER A 513 17.54 -3.43 7.74
C SER A 513 17.05 -3.93 9.11
N ALA A 514 16.51 -5.15 9.18
CA ALA A 514 16.12 -5.76 10.45
C ALA A 514 17.33 -6.07 11.34
N LEU A 515 18.44 -6.53 10.73
CA LEU A 515 19.70 -6.78 11.44
C LEU A 515 20.36 -5.48 11.91
N GLU A 516 20.32 -4.42 11.11
CA GLU A 516 20.80 -3.08 11.51
C GLU A 516 19.99 -2.54 12.70
N GLU A 517 18.66 -2.66 12.67
CA GLU A 517 17.82 -2.26 13.79
C GLU A 517 18.12 -3.07 15.06
N LEU A 518 18.34 -4.39 14.95
CA LEU A 518 18.79 -5.23 16.06
C LEU A 518 20.12 -4.74 16.61
N ALA A 519 21.06 -4.43 15.72
CA ALA A 519 22.39 -3.95 16.09
C ALA A 519 22.31 -2.64 16.88
N VAL A 520 21.50 -1.68 16.41
CA VAL A 520 21.25 -0.41 17.11
C VAL A 520 20.61 -0.65 18.47
N ARG A 521 19.63 -1.57 18.59
CA ARG A 521 18.95 -1.87 19.86
C ARG A 521 19.82 -2.62 20.87
N GLU A 522 20.95 -3.17 20.45
CA GLU A 522 21.89 -3.92 21.29
C GLU A 522 23.26 -3.26 21.44
N ASP A 523 23.48 -2.12 20.77
CA ASP A 523 24.81 -1.49 20.65
C ASP A 523 25.87 -2.47 20.08
N ASN A 524 25.48 -3.25 19.07
CA ASN A 524 26.30 -4.31 18.49
C ASN A 524 26.99 -3.83 17.20
N ALA A 525 28.19 -3.25 17.35
CA ALA A 525 28.95 -2.70 16.22
C ALA A 525 29.27 -3.73 15.12
N ALA A 526 29.55 -4.99 15.47
CA ALA A 526 29.86 -6.03 14.50
C ALA A 526 28.64 -6.41 13.64
N LEU A 527 27.45 -6.52 14.26
CA LEU A 527 26.22 -6.75 13.52
C LEU A 527 25.85 -5.53 12.64
N ASN A 528 26.09 -4.32 13.15
CA ASN A 528 25.83 -3.09 12.40
C ASN A 528 26.70 -2.98 11.14
N ASP A 529 27.99 -3.27 11.27
CA ASP A 529 28.93 -3.32 10.14
C ASP A 529 28.49 -4.39 9.12
N TYR A 530 28.19 -5.60 9.59
CA TYR A 530 27.71 -6.68 8.74
C TYR A 530 26.44 -6.31 7.97
N ALA A 531 25.43 -5.75 8.66
CA ALA A 531 24.18 -5.32 8.05
C ALA A 531 24.39 -4.23 7.00
N SER A 532 25.26 -3.25 7.31
CA SER A 532 25.64 -2.18 6.39
C SER A 532 26.35 -2.72 5.14
N ARG A 533 27.29 -3.65 5.32
CA ARG A 533 28.00 -4.32 4.22
C ARG A 533 27.06 -5.16 3.36
N LEU A 534 26.06 -5.82 3.94
CA LEU A 534 25.07 -6.58 3.18
C LEU A 534 24.24 -5.68 2.26
N LYS A 535 23.80 -4.49 2.75
CA LYS A 535 23.16 -3.48 1.89
C LYS A 535 24.09 -2.99 0.79
N ALA A 536 25.33 -2.68 1.14
CA ALA A 536 26.34 -2.22 0.19
C ALA A 536 26.64 -3.27 -0.88
N ALA A 537 26.76 -4.55 -0.51
CA ALA A 537 27.01 -5.66 -1.42
C ALA A 537 25.86 -5.86 -2.41
N LEU A 538 24.60 -5.74 -1.97
CA LEU A 538 23.44 -5.75 -2.86
C LEU A 538 23.50 -4.60 -3.88
N ILE A 539 23.71 -3.36 -3.40
CA ILE A 539 23.77 -2.17 -4.26
C ILE A 539 24.93 -2.29 -5.25
N GLU A 540 26.08 -2.76 -4.79
CA GLU A 540 27.29 -2.93 -5.59
C GLU A 540 27.14 -4.04 -6.64
N THR A 541 26.47 -5.15 -6.30
CA THR A 541 26.18 -6.24 -7.26
C THR A 541 25.39 -5.73 -8.45
N VAL A 542 24.33 -4.95 -8.19
CA VAL A 542 23.54 -4.32 -9.25
C VAL A 542 24.36 -3.25 -9.98
N ALA A 543 25.17 -2.45 -9.26
CA ALA A 543 26.06 -1.45 -9.85
C ALA A 543 27.08 -2.04 -10.84
N GLN A 544 27.56 -3.25 -10.58
CA GLN A 544 28.45 -4.04 -11.45
C GLN A 544 27.74 -4.64 -12.67
N GLY A 545 26.42 -4.48 -12.80
CA GLY A 545 25.62 -5.01 -13.89
C GLY A 545 25.14 -6.45 -13.70
N THR A 546 25.40 -7.08 -12.54
CA THR A 546 24.81 -8.39 -12.23
C THR A 546 23.39 -8.20 -11.72
N ILE A 547 22.41 -8.63 -12.52
CA ILE A 547 21.00 -8.29 -12.31
C ILE A 547 20.08 -9.50 -12.53
N THR A 548 18.87 -9.44 -12.00
CA THR A 548 17.79 -10.39 -12.30
C THR A 548 17.03 -10.01 -13.57
N GLY A 549 16.29 -10.96 -14.15
CA GLY A 549 15.63 -10.79 -15.44
C GLY A 549 14.65 -9.62 -15.54
N ASP A 550 13.99 -9.24 -14.44
CA ASP A 550 13.08 -8.09 -14.39
C ASP A 550 13.77 -6.73 -14.51
N LEU A 551 15.08 -6.66 -14.24
CA LEU A 551 15.89 -5.44 -14.35
C LEU A 551 16.60 -5.32 -15.71
N LYS A 552 16.43 -6.30 -16.61
CA LYS A 552 17.05 -6.30 -17.93
C LYS A 552 16.71 -5.02 -18.72
N GLY A 553 17.73 -4.38 -19.27
CA GLY A 553 17.64 -3.16 -20.06
C GLY A 553 17.43 -1.90 -19.22
N LYS A 554 17.41 -2.02 -17.88
CA LYS A 554 17.14 -0.91 -16.95
C LYS A 554 18.41 -0.38 -16.31
N THR A 555 19.60 -0.89 -16.63
CA THR A 555 20.85 -0.29 -16.13
C THR A 555 21.32 0.90 -17.01
N THR A 556 22.27 1.69 -16.52
CA THR A 556 22.89 2.80 -17.26
C THR A 556 23.76 2.32 -18.43
N ALA A 557 24.18 1.06 -18.41
CA ALA A 557 24.99 0.40 -19.43
C ALA A 557 24.45 -1.01 -19.74
N PRO A 558 23.27 -1.11 -20.42
CA PRO A 558 22.59 -2.38 -20.69
C PRO A 558 23.45 -3.44 -21.39
N GLU A 559 24.41 -3.02 -22.20
CA GLU A 559 25.36 -3.89 -22.90
C GLU A 559 26.28 -4.69 -21.96
N ASN A 560 26.43 -4.24 -20.72
CA ASN A 560 27.27 -4.87 -19.69
C ASN A 560 26.45 -5.68 -18.67
N GLU A 561 25.13 -5.81 -18.87
CA GLU A 561 24.27 -6.56 -17.95
C GLU A 561 24.58 -8.06 -17.99
N ARG A 562 24.88 -8.63 -16.82
CA ARG A 562 24.95 -10.06 -16.58
C ARG A 562 23.66 -10.51 -15.90
N ILE A 563 22.75 -11.05 -16.69
CA ILE A 563 21.48 -11.57 -16.18
C ILE A 563 21.74 -12.91 -15.50
N VAL A 564 21.29 -13.04 -14.26
CA VAL A 564 21.37 -14.25 -13.45
C VAL A 564 20.00 -14.62 -12.90
N ASP A 565 19.84 -15.89 -12.54
CA ASP A 565 18.71 -16.34 -11.74
C ASP A 565 18.90 -15.93 -10.26
N MET A 566 17.95 -16.31 -9.41
CA MET A 566 17.99 -16.00 -7.98
C MET A 566 19.26 -16.53 -7.32
N HIS A 567 19.68 -17.76 -7.60
CA HIS A 567 20.85 -18.35 -6.97
C HIS A 567 22.14 -17.63 -7.38
N GLY A 568 22.32 -17.36 -8.68
CA GLY A 568 23.47 -16.60 -9.17
C GLY A 568 23.50 -15.17 -8.65
N PHE A 569 22.33 -14.56 -8.42
CA PHE A 569 22.24 -13.23 -7.80
C PHE A 569 22.68 -13.26 -6.33
N LEU A 570 22.20 -14.25 -5.56
CA LEU A 570 22.61 -14.44 -4.16
C LEU A 570 24.10 -14.76 -4.03
N ASP A 571 24.66 -15.55 -4.94
CA ASP A 571 26.10 -15.86 -4.99
C ASP A 571 26.93 -14.59 -5.23
N ALA A 572 26.55 -13.77 -6.21
CA ALA A 572 27.26 -12.51 -6.50
C ALA A 572 27.22 -11.52 -5.32
N ILE A 573 26.10 -11.46 -4.60
CA ILE A 573 25.99 -10.64 -3.38
C ILE A 573 26.89 -11.20 -2.27
N ALA A 574 26.91 -12.51 -2.08
CA ALA A 574 27.79 -13.14 -1.09
C ALA A 574 29.28 -12.91 -1.41
N GLU A 575 29.67 -12.97 -2.69
CA GLU A 575 31.02 -12.61 -3.12
C GLU A 575 31.35 -11.15 -2.76
N ASN A 576 30.49 -10.20 -3.13
CA ASN A 576 30.70 -8.78 -2.84
C ASN A 576 30.68 -8.48 -1.33
N LEU A 577 29.94 -9.25 -0.53
CA LEU A 577 29.94 -9.12 0.93
C LEU A 577 31.29 -9.49 1.55
N THR A 578 32.01 -10.43 0.96
CA THR A 578 33.33 -10.89 1.42
C THR A 578 34.51 -10.10 0.88
N ARG A 579 34.31 -9.24 -0.14
CA ARG A 579 35.37 -8.36 -0.66
C ARG A 579 35.68 -7.26 0.36
N ASP A 580 36.97 -7.02 0.57
CA ASP A 580 37.50 -6.01 1.49
C ASP A 580 37.30 -4.57 0.97
#